data_AF-Q2GAK5-F1
#
_entry.id   AF-Q2GAK5-F1
#
_cell.length_a   1.000
_cell.length_b   1.000
_cell.length_c   1.000
_cell.angle_alpha   90.00
_cell.angle_beta   90.00
_cell.angle_gamma   90.00
#
_symmetry.space_group_name_H-M   'P 1'
#
loop_
_entity.id
_entity.type
_entity.pdbx_description
1 polymer ?
#
loop_
_entity_poly.entity_id
_entity_poly.type
_entity_poly.pdbx_seq_one_letter_code
_entity_poly.pdbx_strand_id
1 'polypeptide(L)'
;MDVPTPFPLQNHPRSASVPGMAKKSAFIPTWVRTLDAMIEADALIRVHCEQCNAWQDIDLVALREKVGGAYSLLNRRCRCRLTEGCGGWNRFLYRGGVMRDLAEPDVRDRWLQESIRKGLEGRSNEANQCSQ
;
A
#
# COMPACT_ATOMS: atom_id res chain seq x y z
N MET A 1 14.35 59.97 -15.69
CA MET A 1 14.43 59.07 -14.52
C MET A 1 13.01 58.95 -14.01
N ASP A 2 12.30 57.89 -14.38
CA ASP A 2 10.93 57.67 -13.93
C ASP A 2 10.86 56.27 -13.32
N VAL A 3 10.52 56.22 -12.05
CA VAL A 3 10.48 55.03 -11.20
C VAL A 3 9.06 54.46 -11.23
N PRO A 4 8.88 53.13 -11.35
CA PRO A 4 7.57 52.53 -11.59
C PRO A 4 6.65 52.54 -10.37
N THR A 5 5.37 52.84 -10.60
CA THR A 5 4.26 52.72 -9.64
C THR A 5 4.00 51.25 -9.29
N PRO A 6 3.78 50.88 -8.01
CA PRO A 6 3.47 49.51 -7.62
C PRO A 6 2.02 49.12 -7.96
N PHE A 7 1.86 47.94 -8.56
CA PHE A 7 0.57 47.30 -8.83
C PHE A 7 -0.14 46.91 -7.52
N PRO A 8 -1.49 47.04 -7.43
CA PRO A 8 -2.23 46.60 -6.28
C PRO A 8 -2.27 45.06 -6.18
N LEU A 9 -1.81 44.56 -5.03
CA LEU A 9 -1.96 43.18 -4.54
C LEU A 9 -3.44 42.82 -4.45
N GLN A 10 -3.93 42.03 -5.40
CA GLN A 10 -5.28 41.47 -5.35
C GLN A 10 -5.32 40.30 -4.37
N ASN A 11 -6.07 40.50 -3.29
CA ASN A 11 -6.51 39.50 -2.33
C ASN A 11 -7.14 38.30 -3.05
N HIS A 12 -6.49 37.14 -2.98
CA HIS A 12 -7.08 35.88 -3.41
C HIS A 12 -8.04 35.37 -2.32
N PRO A 13 -9.28 34.97 -2.66
CA PRO A 13 -10.20 34.40 -1.70
C PRO A 13 -9.67 33.06 -1.16
N ARG A 14 -9.85 32.88 0.15
CA ARG A 14 -9.56 31.67 0.94
C ARG A 14 -10.08 30.41 0.24
N SER A 15 -9.18 29.44 0.07
CA SER A 15 -9.42 28.09 -0.42
C SER A 15 -10.70 27.47 0.13
N ALA A 16 -11.68 27.30 -0.74
CA ALA A 16 -12.81 26.43 -0.49
C ALA A 16 -12.34 24.97 -0.47
N SER A 17 -12.83 24.23 0.51
CA SER A 17 -12.60 22.80 0.73
C SER A 17 -12.83 21.98 -0.54
N VAL A 18 -11.83 21.22 -0.96
CA VAL A 18 -11.93 20.25 -2.06
C VAL A 18 -12.91 19.12 -1.69
N PRO A 19 -13.95 18.85 -2.50
CA PRO A 19 -14.87 17.75 -2.27
C PRO A 19 -14.18 16.39 -2.47
N GLY A 20 -14.63 15.41 -1.68
CA GLY A 20 -14.07 14.06 -1.56
C GLY A 20 -13.75 13.41 -2.89
N MET A 21 -12.49 13.00 -3.02
CA MET A 21 -12.01 12.14 -4.11
C MET A 21 -12.77 10.82 -4.03
N ALA A 22 -13.79 10.65 -4.89
CA ALA A 22 -14.36 9.35 -5.16
C ALA A 22 -13.21 8.44 -5.62
N LYS A 23 -12.81 7.52 -4.74
CA LYS A 23 -11.75 6.55 -5.02
C LYS A 23 -12.25 5.71 -6.19
N LYS A 24 -11.73 5.97 -7.41
CA LYS A 24 -11.93 5.08 -8.55
C LYS A 24 -11.58 3.67 -8.07
N SER A 25 -12.57 2.79 -8.02
CA SER A 25 -12.41 1.39 -7.66
C SER A 25 -11.28 0.86 -8.52
N ALA A 26 -10.14 0.57 -7.89
CA ALA A 26 -8.99 0.06 -8.61
C ALA A 26 -9.45 -1.21 -9.31
N PHE A 27 -9.45 -1.20 -10.64
CA PHE A 27 -9.85 -2.36 -11.42
C PHE A 27 -8.82 -3.46 -11.18
N ILE A 28 -9.21 -4.43 -10.35
CA ILE A 28 -8.42 -5.63 -10.11
C ILE A 28 -8.81 -6.64 -11.19
N PRO A 29 -7.86 -7.02 -12.08
CA PRO A 29 -8.18 -7.91 -13.17
C PRO A 29 -8.56 -9.31 -12.66
N THR A 30 -9.39 -10.03 -13.41
CA THR A 30 -9.87 -11.36 -13.02
C THR A 30 -8.74 -12.38 -12.92
N TRP A 31 -7.66 -12.23 -13.69
CA TRP A 31 -6.51 -13.13 -13.69
C TRP A 31 -5.69 -13.10 -12.38
N VAL A 32 -5.84 -12.10 -11.50
CA VAL A 32 -5.18 -12.12 -10.18
C VAL A 32 -5.95 -12.91 -9.11
N ARG A 33 -7.08 -13.53 -9.46
CA ARG A 33 -7.93 -14.21 -8.48
C ARG A 33 -7.35 -15.54 -8.01
N THR A 34 -6.55 -16.24 -8.82
CA THR A 34 -5.97 -17.55 -8.50
C THR A 34 -4.51 -17.63 -8.94
N LEU A 35 -3.72 -18.50 -8.32
CA LEU A 35 -2.33 -18.73 -8.72
C LEU A 35 -2.24 -19.31 -10.13
N ASP A 36 -3.13 -20.25 -10.50
CA ASP A 36 -3.15 -20.78 -11.88
C ASP A 36 -3.35 -19.66 -12.90
N ALA A 37 -4.33 -18.76 -12.68
CA ALA A 37 -4.58 -17.66 -13.61
C ALA A 37 -3.44 -16.64 -13.64
N MET A 38 -2.73 -16.44 -12.52
CA MET A 38 -1.53 -15.60 -12.48
C MET A 38 -0.37 -16.21 -13.26
N ILE A 39 -0.21 -17.54 -13.21
CA ILE A 39 0.81 -18.27 -13.97
C ILE A 39 0.48 -18.27 -15.46
N GLU A 40 -0.78 -18.53 -15.82
CA GLU A 40 -1.25 -18.48 -17.22
C GLU A 40 -1.07 -17.10 -17.84
N ALA A 41 -1.23 -16.04 -17.05
CA ALA A 41 -1.03 -14.66 -17.47
C ALA A 41 0.45 -14.21 -17.45
N ASP A 42 1.40 -15.08 -17.09
CA ASP A 42 2.82 -14.76 -16.88
C ASP A 42 3.00 -13.53 -15.97
N ALA A 43 2.21 -13.45 -14.90
CA ALA A 43 2.16 -12.28 -14.06
C ALA A 43 3.38 -12.18 -13.13
N LEU A 44 4.05 -11.03 -13.15
CA LEU A 44 5.12 -10.74 -12.19
C LEU A 44 4.53 -10.27 -10.85
N ILE A 45 4.68 -11.10 -9.82
CA ILE A 45 4.20 -10.85 -8.47
C ILE A 45 5.39 -10.64 -7.53
N ARG A 46 5.35 -9.53 -6.77
CA ARG A 46 6.35 -9.17 -5.76
C ARG A 46 5.73 -9.12 -4.39
N VAL A 47 6.51 -9.44 -3.39
CA VAL A 47 6.22 -9.09 -2.00
C VAL A 47 7.04 -7.88 -1.59
N HIS A 48 6.39 -6.96 -0.88
CA HIS A 48 7.01 -5.76 -0.32
C HIS A 48 6.68 -5.64 1.17
N CYS A 49 7.70 -5.42 2.00
CA CYS A 49 7.49 -5.12 3.41
C CYS A 49 7.30 -3.62 3.63
N GLU A 50 6.21 -3.22 4.29
CA GLU A 50 5.97 -1.80 4.59
C GLU A 50 6.87 -1.22 5.68
N GLN A 51 7.63 -2.05 6.39
CA GLN A 51 8.50 -1.62 7.50
C GLN A 51 9.98 -1.61 7.11
N CYS A 52 10.51 -2.72 6.59
CA CYS A 52 11.92 -2.78 6.17
C CYS A 52 12.15 -2.40 4.71
N ASN A 53 11.09 -2.12 3.93
CA ASN A 53 11.14 -1.78 2.51
C ASN A 53 11.83 -2.84 1.63
N ALA A 54 11.96 -4.08 2.12
CA ALA A 54 12.50 -5.17 1.35
C ALA A 54 11.49 -5.61 0.27
N TRP A 55 12.01 -5.92 -0.91
CA TRP A 55 11.25 -6.44 -2.05
C TRP A 55 11.77 -7.83 -2.41
N GLN A 56 10.87 -8.73 -2.76
CA GLN A 56 11.24 -10.05 -3.28
C GLN A 56 10.25 -10.48 -4.37
N ASP A 57 10.77 -11.02 -5.47
CA ASP A 57 9.95 -11.66 -6.51
C ASP A 57 9.46 -13.02 -6.01
N ILE A 58 8.18 -13.32 -6.20
CA ILE A 58 7.58 -14.59 -5.82
C ILE A 58 7.64 -15.53 -7.01
N ASP A 59 8.22 -16.70 -6.79
CA ASP A 59 8.07 -17.83 -7.71
C ASP A 59 6.66 -18.42 -7.57
N LEU A 60 5.80 -18.11 -8.55
CA LEU A 60 4.42 -18.57 -8.57
C LEU A 60 4.30 -20.08 -8.74
N VAL A 61 5.22 -20.72 -9.46
CA VAL A 61 5.22 -22.17 -9.68
C VAL A 61 5.55 -22.88 -8.37
N ALA A 62 6.63 -22.46 -7.70
CA ALA A 62 7.00 -23.01 -6.40
C ALA A 62 5.94 -22.72 -5.32
N LEU A 63 5.22 -21.59 -5.41
CA LEU A 63 4.12 -21.30 -4.50
C LEU A 63 2.91 -22.19 -4.78
N ARG A 64 2.53 -22.37 -6.06
CA ARG A 64 1.44 -23.25 -6.48
C ARG A 64 1.64 -24.68 -5.98
N GLU A 65 2.86 -25.21 -6.02
CA GLU A 65 3.16 -26.55 -5.51
C GLU A 65 2.92 -26.68 -4.00
N LYS A 66 3.07 -25.59 -3.24
CA LYS A 66 2.92 -25.59 -1.77
C LYS A 66 1.49 -25.41 -1.31
N VAL A 67 0.72 -24.52 -1.95
CA VAL A 67 -0.62 -24.11 -1.48
C VAL A 67 -1.76 -24.50 -2.43
N GLY A 68 -1.43 -24.98 -3.63
CA GLY A 68 -2.38 -25.33 -4.69
C GLY A 68 -2.70 -24.14 -5.61
N GLY A 69 -3.09 -24.45 -6.85
CA GLY A 69 -3.33 -23.45 -7.90
C GLY A 69 -4.60 -22.60 -7.74
N ALA A 70 -5.61 -23.12 -7.03
CA ALA A 70 -6.82 -22.36 -6.66
C ALA A 70 -6.58 -21.34 -5.54
N TYR A 71 -5.38 -21.30 -4.95
CA TYR A 71 -5.05 -20.35 -3.90
C TYR A 71 -5.03 -18.91 -4.44
N SER A 72 -5.46 -17.95 -3.62
CA SER A 72 -5.56 -16.53 -3.98
C SER A 72 -4.69 -15.67 -3.10
N LEU A 73 -3.86 -14.82 -3.72
CA LEU A 73 -3.07 -13.78 -3.03
C LEU A 73 -3.84 -12.46 -2.84
N LEU A 74 -5.01 -12.33 -3.48
CA LEU A 74 -5.85 -11.14 -3.38
C LEU A 74 -6.30 -10.90 -1.94
N ASN A 75 -6.23 -9.65 -1.48
CA ASN A 75 -6.60 -9.20 -0.14
C ASN A 75 -5.85 -9.93 1.00
N ARG A 76 -4.67 -10.49 0.70
CA ARG A 76 -3.83 -11.13 1.71
C ARG A 76 -2.59 -10.30 2.01
N ARG A 77 -2.15 -10.40 3.27
CA ARG A 77 -0.86 -9.91 3.76
C ARG A 77 -0.28 -10.95 4.69
N CYS A 78 1.04 -11.06 4.75
CA CYS A 78 1.74 -11.95 5.68
C CYS A 78 2.70 -11.16 6.59
N ARG A 79 3.21 -11.78 7.66
CA ARG A 79 4.28 -11.17 8.45
C ARG A 79 5.59 -11.18 7.67
N CYS A 80 6.41 -10.16 7.88
CA CYS A 80 7.70 -10.09 7.23
C CYS A 80 8.56 -11.30 7.59
N ARG A 81 9.02 -11.99 6.54
CA ARG A 81 10.01 -13.06 6.61
C ARG A 81 11.21 -12.77 5.70
N LEU A 82 11.27 -11.56 5.15
CA LEU A 82 12.34 -11.10 4.24
C LEU A 82 13.58 -10.68 5.01
N THR A 83 13.38 -10.08 6.18
CA THR A 83 14.45 -9.59 7.05
C THR A 83 14.25 -10.20 8.42
N GLU A 84 15.31 -10.81 8.96
CA GLU A 84 15.27 -11.37 10.31
C GLU A 84 14.98 -10.27 11.34
N GLY A 85 14.08 -10.56 12.29
CA GLY A 85 13.64 -9.61 13.31
C GLY A 85 12.62 -8.55 12.85
N CYS A 86 12.22 -8.54 11.57
CA CYS A 86 11.21 -7.57 11.11
C CYS A 86 9.79 -7.99 11.53
N GLY A 87 9.16 -7.18 12.38
CA GLY A 87 7.77 -7.34 12.79
C GLY A 87 6.72 -6.84 11.77
N GLY A 88 7.16 -6.42 10.59
CA GLY A 88 6.34 -5.72 9.61
C GLY A 88 5.30 -6.61 8.93
N TRP A 89 4.49 -5.96 8.09
CA TRP A 89 3.55 -6.64 7.20
C TRP A 89 4.04 -6.58 5.76
N ASN A 90 3.91 -7.71 5.09
CA ASN A 90 4.25 -7.93 3.71
C ASN A 90 2.99 -7.87 2.85
N ARG A 91 3.03 -7.02 1.83
CA ARG A 91 1.97 -6.84 0.84
C ARG A 91 2.39 -7.50 -0.46
N PHE A 92 1.43 -8.10 -1.15
CA PHE A 92 1.65 -8.63 -2.49
C PHE A 92 1.32 -7.55 -3.52
N LEU A 93 2.15 -7.43 -4.54
CA LEU A 93 1.97 -6.49 -5.64
C LEU A 93 2.13 -7.21 -6.97
N TYR A 94 1.37 -6.79 -7.97
CA TYR A 94 1.49 -7.28 -9.34
C TYR A 94 1.98 -6.18 -10.28
N ARG A 95 2.64 -6.57 -11.37
CA ARG A 95 3.10 -5.65 -12.41
C ARG A 95 2.04 -5.50 -13.50
N GLY A 96 1.40 -4.33 -13.57
CA GLY A 96 0.45 -3.95 -14.64
C GLY A 96 0.82 -2.60 -15.25
N GLY A 97 2.08 -2.44 -15.66
CA GLY A 97 2.71 -1.16 -16.03
C GLY A 97 3.42 -0.49 -14.85
N VAL A 98 2.72 -0.34 -13.73
CA VAL A 98 3.29 0.00 -12.41
C VAL A 98 3.04 -1.13 -11.41
N MET A 99 3.78 -1.16 -10.32
CA MET A 99 3.49 -2.08 -9.22
C MET A 99 2.20 -1.65 -8.52
N ARG A 100 1.22 -2.55 -8.49
CA ARG A 100 -0.09 -2.32 -7.86
C ARG A 100 -0.33 -3.35 -6.77
N ASP A 101 -0.93 -2.92 -5.66
CA ASP A 101 -1.29 -3.84 -4.58
C ASP A 101 -2.31 -4.89 -5.07
N LEU A 102 -2.09 -6.15 -4.68
CA LEU A 102 -3.08 -7.23 -4.71
C LEU A 102 -4.06 -7.09 -3.54
N ALA A 103 -4.57 -5.89 -3.32
CA ALA A 103 -5.57 -5.61 -2.31
C ALA A 103 -6.59 -4.64 -2.90
N GLU A 104 -7.86 -4.97 -2.71
CA GLU A 104 -8.96 -4.07 -2.99
C GLU A 104 -8.77 -2.77 -2.19
N PRO A 105 -9.19 -1.62 -2.75
CA PRO A 105 -8.98 -0.32 -2.12
C PRO A 105 -9.42 -0.29 -0.66
N ASP A 106 -10.60 -0.82 -0.34
CA ASP A 106 -11.16 -0.83 1.01
C ASP A 106 -10.33 -1.68 1.99
N VAL A 107 -9.82 -2.83 1.53
CA VAL A 107 -8.95 -3.69 2.33
C VAL A 107 -7.62 -3.01 2.61
N ARG A 108 -7.04 -2.37 1.59
CA ARG A 108 -5.79 -1.61 1.71
C ARG A 108 -5.95 -0.42 2.65
N ASP A 109 -7.04 0.35 2.52
CA ASP A 109 -7.35 1.48 3.38
C ASP A 109 -7.53 1.04 4.84
N ARG A 110 -8.25 -0.07 5.07
CA ARG A 110 -8.36 -0.65 6.41
C ARG A 110 -7.00 -1.01 6.99
N TRP A 111 -6.12 -1.66 6.21
CA TRP A 111 -4.77 -1.99 6.68
C TRP A 111 -3.95 -0.75 7.02
N LEU A 112 -4.05 0.32 6.23
CA LEU A 112 -3.39 1.59 6.51
C LEU A 112 -3.91 2.20 7.82
N GLN A 113 -5.23 2.22 8.02
CA GLN A 113 -5.84 2.70 9.27
C GLN A 113 -5.38 1.87 10.48
N GLU A 114 -5.29 0.55 10.35
CA GLU A 114 -4.78 -0.31 11.41
C GLU A 114 -3.31 -0.03 11.74
N SER A 115 -2.46 0.18 10.72
CA SER A 115 -1.05 0.53 10.91
C SER A 115 -0.91 1.90 11.61
N ILE A 116 -1.71 2.90 11.21
CA ILE A 116 -1.74 4.23 11.84
C ILE A 116 -2.20 4.13 13.30
N ARG A 117 -3.30 3.40 13.55
CA ARG A 117 -3.84 3.20 14.91
C ARG A 117 -2.79 2.58 15.82
N LYS A 118 -2.14 1.49 15.38
CA LYS A 118 -1.07 0.85 16.16
C LYS A 118 0.13 1.77 16.40
N GLY A 119 0.49 2.59 15.43
CA GLY A 119 1.55 3.60 15.60
C GLY A 119 1.18 4.73 16.56
N LEU A 120 -0.11 5.06 16.70
CA LEU A 120 -0.59 6.00 17.73
C LEU A 120 -0.58 5.34 19.11
N GLU A 121 -1.09 4.11 19.22
CA GLU A 121 -1.11 3.34 20.48
C GLU A 121 0.32 3.10 21.03
N GLY A 122 1.28 2.78 20.16
CA GLY A 122 2.69 2.64 20.54
C GLY A 122 3.28 3.93 21.14
N ARG A 123 3.01 5.09 20.50
CA ARG A 123 3.48 6.39 21.00
C ARG A 123 2.84 6.80 22.33
N SER A 124 1.55 6.51 22.53
CA SER A 124 0.88 6.76 23.81
C SER A 124 1.41 5.87 24.94
N ASN A 125 1.78 4.62 24.63
CA ASN A 125 2.36 3.71 25.61
C ASN A 125 3.81 4.08 25.99
N GLU A 126 4.63 4.53 25.02
CA GLU A 126 5.99 5.06 25.31
C GLU A 126 5.95 6.35 26.12
N ALA A 127 4.99 7.25 25.85
CA ALA A 127 4.81 8.47 26.64
C ALA A 127 4.44 8.16 28.11
N ASN A 128 3.62 7.13 28.35
CA ASN A 128 3.29 6.67 29.71
C ASN A 128 4.41 5.88 30.40
N GLN A 129 5.39 5.35 29.66
CA GLN A 129 6.55 4.66 30.24
C GLN A 129 7.65 5.63 30.71
N CYS A 130 7.69 6.87 30.24
CA CYS A 130 8.67 7.87 30.65
C CYS A 130 8.28 8.67 31.91
N SER A 131 7.16 8.30 32.57
CA SER A 131 6.62 8.98 33.76
C SER A 131 6.62 8.13 35.04
N GLN A 132 7.38 7.02 35.06
CA GLN A 132 7.59 6.17 36.24
C GLN A 132 9.06 6.11 36.63
#